data_AF-A0A9X6B6X7-F1
#
_entry.id   AF-A0A9X6B6X7-F1
#
_cell.length_a   1.000
_cell.length_b   1.000
_cell.length_c   1.000
_cell.angle_alpha   90.00
_cell.angle_beta   90.00
_cell.angle_gamma   90.00
#
_symmetry.space_group_name_H-M   'P 1'
#
loop_
_entity.id
_entity.type
_entity.pdbx_description
1 polymer ?
#
loop_
_entity_poly.entity_id
_entity_poly.type
_entity_poly.pdbx_seq_one_letter_code
_entity_poly.pdbx_strand_id
1 'polypeptide(L)'
;MHISKQFIKPFPEYEDIFYDDLEQHKKHFLPICSINLQCIEPELDEWVHIVSAKEIHDGCVGDFTKPFHTNFTKADTLGFDVINGKYKFEADWNYFEIEQNNSDIIEQAYESNKRDYQIRKEYFQRNQKIYPYSSLGKEITSVEVLEQEFVEKQTNGWGLNYPVVNGILDDVRFMTEEGEELLEDCDNEDEIFDFTNLLYIQKDEYGHPFTYVGFVTGYYFQAYGADRIYLFFNKELRKAVICFEYT
;
A
#
# COMPACT_ATOMS: atom_id res chain seq x y z
N MET A 1 8.54 8.29 -15.19
CA MET A 1 7.32 9.01 -15.60
C MET A 1 7.02 10.14 -14.60
N HIS A 2 6.44 11.27 -15.04
CA HIS A 2 6.05 12.34 -14.11
C HIS A 2 4.55 12.63 -14.23
N ILE A 3 3.81 12.35 -13.14
CA ILE A 3 2.42 12.79 -12.97
C ILE A 3 2.44 14.11 -12.18
N SER A 4 1.60 15.07 -12.56
CA SER A 4 1.51 16.35 -11.84
C SER A 4 1.35 16.14 -10.33
N LYS A 5 2.13 16.88 -9.54
CA LYS A 5 2.09 16.81 -8.06
C LYS A 5 0.72 17.19 -7.48
N GLN A 6 -0.16 17.81 -8.27
CA GLN A 6 -1.54 18.09 -7.84
C GLN A 6 -2.40 16.83 -7.74
N PHE A 7 -2.02 15.74 -8.42
CA PHE A 7 -2.75 14.47 -8.46
C PHE A 7 -2.13 13.38 -7.58
N ILE A 8 -0.95 13.61 -7.00
CA ILE A 8 -0.23 12.62 -6.20
C ILE A 8 0.21 13.26 -4.88
N LYS A 9 -0.17 12.68 -3.75
CA LYS A 9 0.22 13.14 -2.41
C LYS A 9 0.95 12.01 -1.68
N PRO A 10 2.29 12.08 -1.57
CA PRO A 10 3.09 11.21 -0.71
C PRO A 10 2.77 11.41 0.76
N PHE A 11 2.75 10.32 1.54
CA PHE A 11 2.57 10.33 3.01
C PHE A 11 1.46 11.28 3.51
N PRO A 12 0.24 11.19 2.93
CA PRO A 12 -0.88 12.05 3.30
C PRO A 12 -1.22 11.91 4.80
N GLU A 13 -1.81 12.95 5.37
CA GLU A 13 -2.26 12.92 6.76
C GLU A 13 -3.50 12.02 6.92
N TYR A 14 -3.67 11.42 8.10
CA TYR A 14 -4.76 10.47 8.34
C TYR A 14 -6.13 11.14 8.17
N GLU A 15 -6.24 12.40 8.55
CA GLU A 15 -7.45 13.22 8.45
C GLU A 15 -7.87 13.47 6.99
N ASP A 16 -6.94 13.40 6.04
CA ASP A 16 -7.20 13.56 4.62
C ASP A 16 -7.63 12.26 3.95
N ILE A 17 -7.39 11.12 4.59
CA ILE A 17 -7.66 9.78 4.05
C ILE A 17 -8.88 9.16 4.71
N PHE A 18 -8.99 9.21 6.03
CA PHE A 18 -9.97 8.41 6.75
C PHE A 18 -11.20 9.22 7.11
N TYR A 19 -12.37 8.63 6.88
CA TYR A 19 -13.66 9.29 7.02
C TYR A 19 -14.12 9.38 8.48
N ASP A 20 -13.87 8.33 9.25
CA ASP A 20 -14.28 8.18 10.65
C ASP A 20 -13.11 7.69 11.53
N ASP A 21 -13.43 7.14 12.71
CA ASP A 21 -12.56 6.67 13.80
C ASP A 21 -11.04 6.77 13.55
N LEU A 22 -10.50 7.99 13.66
CA LEU A 22 -9.09 8.24 13.38
C LEU A 22 -8.16 7.48 14.33
N GLU A 23 -8.61 7.15 15.54
CA GLU A 23 -7.82 6.39 16.50
C GLU A 23 -7.61 4.95 15.99
N GLN A 24 -8.67 4.27 15.58
CA GLN A 24 -8.55 2.92 15.01
C GLN A 24 -7.77 2.91 13.70
N HIS A 25 -8.00 3.88 12.81
CA HIS A 25 -7.23 3.97 11.58
C HIS A 25 -5.73 4.24 11.85
N LYS A 26 -5.41 5.11 12.81
CA LYS A 26 -4.02 5.34 13.27
C LYS A 26 -3.42 4.14 13.98
N LYS A 27 -4.23 3.28 14.60
CA LYS A 27 -3.77 2.02 15.18
C LYS A 27 -3.35 1.05 14.07
N HIS A 28 -4.16 0.82 13.06
CA HIS A 28 -3.94 -0.28 12.11
C HIS A 28 -3.24 0.08 10.80
N PHE A 29 -3.44 1.28 10.26
CA PHE A 29 -3.03 1.59 8.89
C PHE A 29 -1.84 2.55 8.81
N LEU A 30 -1.12 2.49 7.70
CA LEU A 30 -0.05 3.42 7.34
C LEU A 30 -0.37 4.08 5.99
N PRO A 31 -0.66 5.39 5.97
CA PRO A 31 -0.82 6.17 4.76
C PRO A 31 0.42 6.19 3.86
N ILE A 32 0.35 5.62 2.65
CA ILE A 32 1.52 5.63 1.74
C ILE A 32 1.39 6.76 0.72
N CYS A 33 0.33 6.76 -0.07
CA CYS A 33 0.19 7.68 -1.19
C CYS A 33 -1.29 7.89 -1.55
N SER A 34 -1.71 9.13 -1.78
CA SER A 34 -3.00 9.42 -2.41
C SER A 34 -2.82 9.69 -3.89
N ILE A 35 -3.74 9.16 -4.70
CA ILE A 35 -3.82 9.33 -6.15
C ILE A 35 -5.20 9.93 -6.45
N ASN A 36 -5.23 11.06 -7.17
CA ASN A 36 -6.46 11.58 -7.73
C ASN A 36 -6.68 10.95 -9.10
N LEU A 37 -7.84 10.36 -9.31
CA LEU A 37 -8.15 9.60 -10.52
C LEU A 37 -8.20 10.46 -11.80
N GLN A 38 -8.18 11.79 -11.71
CA GLN A 38 -8.03 12.67 -12.89
C GLN A 38 -6.72 12.47 -13.64
N CYS A 39 -5.67 11.90 -13.01
CA CYS A 39 -4.45 11.54 -13.73
C CYS A 39 -4.64 10.35 -14.68
N ILE A 40 -5.73 9.59 -14.50
CA ILE A 40 -6.11 8.41 -15.28
C ILE A 40 -7.29 8.74 -16.19
N GLU A 41 -8.38 9.23 -15.60
CA GLU A 41 -9.64 9.57 -16.25
C GLU A 41 -9.96 11.04 -15.89
N PRO A 42 -9.71 12.02 -16.78
CA PRO A 42 -9.80 13.45 -16.46
C PRO A 42 -11.13 13.93 -15.85
N GLU A 43 -12.23 13.23 -16.13
CA GLU A 43 -13.58 13.53 -15.62
C GLU A 43 -13.83 12.99 -14.20
N LEU A 44 -12.93 12.17 -13.65
CA LEU A 44 -13.08 11.51 -12.35
C LEU A 44 -12.25 12.20 -11.26
N ASP A 45 -12.77 13.32 -10.74
CA ASP A 45 -12.19 14.03 -9.59
C ASP A 45 -12.49 13.32 -8.26
N GLU A 46 -11.81 12.19 -8.05
CA GLU A 46 -11.91 11.37 -6.85
C GLU A 46 -10.51 11.04 -6.33
N TRP A 47 -10.32 11.18 -5.02
CA TRP A 47 -9.11 10.73 -4.36
C TRP A 47 -9.26 9.30 -3.88
N VAL A 48 -8.25 8.49 -4.18
CA VAL A 48 -8.07 7.14 -3.64
C VAL A 48 -6.67 7.03 -3.05
N HIS A 49 -6.47 6.06 -2.16
CA HIS A 49 -5.30 5.98 -1.30
C HIS A 49 -4.73 4.58 -1.27
N ILE A 50 -3.41 4.48 -1.36
CA ILE A 50 -2.64 3.29 -1.00
C ILE A 50 -2.33 3.39 0.49
N VAL A 51 -2.74 2.38 1.24
CA VAL A 51 -2.46 2.23 2.66
C VAL A 51 -1.85 0.85 2.92
N SER A 52 -0.91 0.77 3.86
CA SER A 52 -0.40 -0.50 4.37
C SER A 52 -1.00 -0.84 5.74
N ALA A 53 -0.86 -2.08 6.18
CA ALA A 53 -1.21 -2.52 7.53
C ALA A 53 0.03 -2.63 8.42
N LYS A 54 -0.06 -2.13 9.66
CA LYS A 54 1.00 -2.27 10.67
C LYS A 54 1.18 -3.70 11.17
N GLU A 55 0.18 -4.55 10.97
CA GLU A 55 0.22 -5.96 11.36
C GLU A 55 1.17 -6.81 10.52
N ILE A 56 1.56 -6.35 9.33
CA ILE A 56 2.43 -7.13 8.45
C ILE A 56 3.70 -7.55 9.19
N HIS A 57 3.97 -8.85 9.21
CA HIS A 57 5.19 -9.43 9.74
C HIS A 57 5.48 -10.73 8.98
N ASP A 58 5.62 -11.85 9.68
CA ASP A 58 5.54 -13.21 9.16
C ASP A 58 4.08 -13.64 8.87
N GLY A 59 3.78 -14.02 7.63
CA GLY A 59 2.45 -14.48 7.20
C GLY A 59 1.52 -13.39 6.65
N CYS A 60 0.31 -13.81 6.28
CA CYS A 60 -0.69 -12.97 5.62
C CYS A 60 -1.55 -12.23 6.65
N VAL A 61 -1.78 -10.93 6.44
CA VAL A 61 -2.67 -10.13 7.31
C VAL A 61 -4.07 -10.72 7.23
N GLY A 62 -4.66 -11.00 8.38
CA GLY A 62 -6.01 -11.56 8.46
C GLY A 62 -6.14 -13.05 8.15
N ASP A 63 -5.06 -13.83 7.99
CA ASP A 63 -5.18 -15.29 7.77
C ASP A 63 -5.85 -16.01 8.96
N PHE A 64 -5.57 -15.54 10.19
CA PHE A 64 -6.09 -16.14 11.42
C PHE A 64 -7.45 -15.58 11.88
N THR A 65 -8.03 -14.63 11.12
CA THR A 65 -9.25 -13.89 11.51
C THR A 65 -10.41 -14.08 10.52
N LYS A 66 -10.45 -15.24 9.85
CA LYS A 66 -11.51 -15.64 8.90
C LYS A 66 -12.95 -15.34 9.32
N PRO A 67 -13.36 -15.48 10.60
CA PRO A 67 -14.71 -15.11 11.04
C PRO A 67 -15.10 -13.63 10.82
N PHE A 68 -14.11 -12.74 10.65
CA PHE A 68 -14.29 -11.31 10.43
C PHE A 68 -14.08 -10.89 8.97
N HIS A 69 -13.85 -11.86 8.07
CA HIS A 69 -13.74 -11.58 6.63
C HIS A 69 -15.08 -11.15 6.06
N THR A 70 -15.00 -10.29 5.05
CA THR A 70 -16.12 -9.84 4.25
C THR A 70 -15.90 -10.26 2.79
N ASN A 71 -16.71 -9.73 1.87
CA ASN A 71 -16.46 -9.90 0.44
C ASN A 71 -15.16 -9.22 -0.01
N PHE A 72 -14.79 -8.09 0.60
CA PHE A 72 -13.72 -7.20 0.14
C PHE A 72 -12.52 -7.12 1.10
N THR A 73 -12.65 -7.68 2.30
CA THR A 73 -11.58 -7.80 3.30
C THR A 73 -11.41 -9.27 3.67
N LYS A 74 -10.30 -9.86 3.23
CA LYS A 74 -9.90 -11.26 3.44
C LYS A 74 -8.40 -11.30 3.80
N ALA A 75 -7.79 -12.49 3.80
CA ALA A 75 -6.35 -12.57 3.94
C ALA A 75 -5.64 -11.70 2.87
N ASP A 76 -4.70 -10.87 3.30
CA ASP A 76 -3.93 -9.92 2.50
C ASP A 76 -4.73 -8.92 1.65
N THR A 77 -5.99 -8.67 2.03
CA THR A 77 -6.83 -7.67 1.34
C THR A 77 -7.56 -6.77 2.33
N LEU A 78 -7.59 -5.47 2.03
CA LEU A 78 -8.24 -4.46 2.86
C LEU A 78 -9.30 -3.71 2.05
N GLY A 79 -10.58 -3.88 2.39
CA GLY A 79 -11.68 -3.18 1.76
C GLY A 79 -12.02 -1.86 2.44
N PHE A 80 -12.37 -0.86 1.64
CA PHE A 80 -12.81 0.45 2.12
C PHE A 80 -14.01 0.96 1.32
N ASP A 81 -14.99 1.53 2.03
CA ASP A 81 -15.99 2.40 1.43
C ASP A 81 -15.37 3.78 1.17
N VAL A 82 -15.57 4.33 -0.03
CA VAL A 82 -15.02 5.63 -0.45
C VAL A 82 -16.11 6.71 -0.41
N ILE A 83 -16.05 7.54 0.64
CA ILE A 83 -17.02 8.59 0.94
C ILE A 83 -16.32 9.95 0.80
N ASN A 84 -16.65 10.69 -0.27
CA ASN A 84 -16.06 12.00 -0.58
C ASN A 84 -14.52 12.00 -0.58
N GLY A 85 -13.89 11.04 -1.27
CA GLY A 85 -12.44 10.91 -1.35
C GLY A 85 -11.78 10.46 -0.06
N LYS A 86 -12.53 9.83 0.86
CA LYS A 86 -12.03 9.29 2.12
C LYS A 86 -12.49 7.86 2.34
N TYR A 87 -11.67 7.08 3.01
CA TYR A 87 -11.86 5.69 3.32
C TYR A 87 -12.53 5.51 4.68
N LYS A 88 -13.56 4.67 4.68
CA LYS A 88 -14.08 4.02 5.88
C LYS A 88 -13.77 2.53 5.75
N PHE A 89 -13.05 1.97 6.72
CA PHE A 89 -12.81 0.52 6.75
C PHE A 89 -14.14 -0.21 6.84
N GLU A 90 -14.38 -1.17 5.93
CA GLU A 90 -15.71 -1.78 5.78
C GLU A 90 -15.90 -3.05 6.61
N ALA A 91 -14.82 -3.62 7.13
CA ALA A 91 -14.84 -4.80 7.99
C ALA A 91 -14.82 -4.45 9.48
N ASP A 92 -14.99 -5.47 10.31
CA ASP A 92 -14.82 -5.35 11.76
C ASP A 92 -13.33 -5.23 12.10
N TRP A 93 -12.96 -4.35 13.04
CA TRP A 93 -11.57 -4.20 13.50
C TRP A 93 -10.96 -5.49 14.03
N ASN A 94 -11.80 -6.41 14.52
CA ASN A 94 -11.44 -7.78 14.87
C ASN A 94 -10.82 -8.61 13.72
N TYR A 95 -10.84 -8.08 12.50
CA TYR A 95 -10.03 -8.54 11.37
C TYR A 95 -8.52 -8.54 11.67
N PHE A 96 -8.02 -7.56 12.43
CA PHE A 96 -6.62 -7.53 12.85
C PHE A 96 -6.43 -8.44 14.06
N GLU A 97 -5.43 -9.32 14.00
CA GLU A 97 -5.18 -10.29 15.08
C GLU A 97 -4.91 -9.61 16.42
N ILE A 98 -4.29 -8.42 16.42
CA ILE A 98 -4.04 -7.64 17.64
C ILE A 98 -5.33 -7.30 18.41
N GLU A 99 -6.49 -7.21 17.76
CA GLU A 99 -7.76 -6.97 18.46
C GLU A 99 -8.27 -8.20 19.22
N GLN A 100 -7.84 -9.39 18.81
CA GLN A 100 -8.20 -10.66 19.44
C GLN A 100 -7.17 -11.15 20.45
N ASN A 101 -5.89 -11.00 20.10
CA ASN A 101 -4.77 -11.62 20.79
C ASN A 101 -3.56 -10.68 20.78
N ASN A 102 -3.26 -10.13 21.95
CA ASN A 102 -2.06 -9.34 22.16
C ASN A 102 -0.87 -10.28 22.45
N SER A 103 -0.26 -10.79 21.39
CA SER A 103 1.03 -11.47 21.52
C SER A 103 2.17 -10.46 21.41
N ASP A 104 3.25 -10.70 22.15
CA ASP A 104 4.46 -9.84 22.10
C ASP A 104 5.00 -9.69 20.67
N ILE A 105 4.80 -10.71 19.82
CA ILE A 105 5.26 -10.70 18.42
C ILE A 105 4.47 -9.67 17.60
N ILE A 106 3.15 -9.67 17.72
CA ILE A 106 2.27 -8.76 16.96
C ILE A 106 2.47 -7.32 17.46
N GLU A 107 2.55 -7.11 18.77
CA GLU A 107 2.84 -5.78 19.32
C GLU A 107 4.20 -5.23 18.83
N GLN A 108 5.23 -6.08 18.80
CA GLN A 108 6.55 -5.71 18.27
C GLN A 108 6.51 -5.40 16.77
N ALA A 109 5.71 -6.13 15.98
CA ALA A 109 5.52 -5.84 14.57
C ALA A 109 4.87 -4.47 14.36
N TYR A 110 3.79 -4.16 15.09
CA TYR A 110 3.12 -2.87 15.02
C TYR A 110 4.05 -1.71 15.36
N GLU A 111 4.83 -1.84 16.44
CA GLU A 111 5.77 -0.80 16.86
C GLU A 111 6.94 -0.65 15.88
N SER A 112 7.46 -1.75 15.35
CA SER A 112 8.56 -1.73 14.35
C SER A 112 8.10 -1.09 13.04
N ASN A 113 6.95 -1.49 12.52
CA ASN A 113 6.38 -0.92 11.29
C ASN A 113 6.04 0.55 11.46
N LYS A 114 5.42 0.93 12.59
CA LYS A 114 5.14 2.33 12.90
C LYS A 114 6.41 3.17 12.96
N ARG A 115 7.45 2.69 13.65
CA ARG A 115 8.72 3.42 13.81
C ARG A 115 9.42 3.60 12.47
N ASP A 116 9.61 2.51 11.72
CA ASP A 116 10.32 2.53 10.44
C ASP A 116 9.56 3.39 9.41
N TYR A 117 8.22 3.34 9.41
CA TYR A 117 7.39 4.24 8.60
C TYR A 117 7.62 5.72 8.91
N GLN A 118 7.70 6.12 10.19
CA GLN A 118 7.96 7.52 10.54
C GLN A 118 9.35 7.95 10.09
N ILE A 119 10.36 7.09 10.26
CA ILE A 119 11.73 7.36 9.83
C ILE A 119 11.79 7.51 8.30
N ARG A 120 11.12 6.64 7.55
CA ARG A 120 11.06 6.70 6.07
C ARG A 120 10.27 7.90 5.58
N LYS A 121 9.19 8.29 6.26
CA LYS A 121 8.45 9.55 6.01
C LYS A 121 9.38 10.75 6.19
N GLU A 122 10.15 10.79 7.27
CA GLU A 122 11.13 11.87 7.52
C GLU A 122 12.25 11.87 6.46
N TYR A 123 12.78 10.70 6.10
CA TYR A 123 13.77 10.56 5.03
C TYR A 123 13.24 11.14 3.72
N PHE A 124 12.00 10.81 3.35
CA PHE A 124 11.35 11.36 2.16
C PHE A 124 11.20 12.88 2.24
N GLN A 125 10.83 13.43 3.40
CA GLN A 125 10.71 14.88 3.57
C GLN A 125 12.07 15.59 3.36
N ARG A 126 13.16 15.03 3.89
CA ARG A 126 14.52 15.57 3.76
C ARG A 126 15.08 15.44 2.33
N ASN A 127 14.82 14.32 1.67
CA ASN A 127 15.51 13.93 0.43
C ASN A 127 14.64 14.00 -0.84
N GLN A 128 13.32 14.17 -0.68
CA GLN A 128 12.32 14.16 -1.75
C GLN A 128 12.33 12.87 -2.59
N LYS A 129 12.80 11.77 -2.00
CA LYS A 129 12.86 10.42 -2.56
C LYS A 129 12.66 9.40 -1.44
N ILE A 130 12.05 8.27 -1.76
CA ILE A 130 11.91 7.16 -0.81
C ILE A 130 13.28 6.49 -0.57
N TYR A 131 13.47 5.84 0.58
CA TYR A 131 14.64 4.97 0.78
C TYR A 131 14.42 3.64 0.04
N PRO A 132 15.24 3.31 -0.99
CA PRO A 132 14.93 2.26 -1.96
C PRO A 132 15.50 0.89 -1.56
N TYR A 133 15.52 0.58 -0.27
CA TYR A 133 15.97 -0.72 0.24
C TYR A 133 15.04 -1.23 1.34
N SER A 134 14.96 -2.54 1.46
CA SER A 134 14.30 -3.21 2.58
C SER A 134 15.08 -3.00 3.89
N SER A 135 14.35 -2.80 4.99
CA SER A 135 14.87 -2.81 6.36
C SER A 135 14.79 -4.20 7.01
N LEU A 136 14.36 -5.25 6.28
CA LEU A 136 14.07 -6.55 6.88
C LEU A 136 15.27 -7.09 7.68
N GLY A 137 15.00 -7.48 8.93
CA GLY A 137 16.01 -8.02 9.85
C GLY A 137 16.99 -6.99 10.41
N LYS A 138 16.78 -5.69 10.16
CA LYS A 138 17.58 -4.60 10.73
C LYS A 138 16.69 -3.60 11.46
N GLU A 139 17.10 -3.22 12.66
CA GLU A 139 16.44 -2.14 13.38
C GLU A 139 16.99 -0.79 12.91
N ILE A 140 16.14 0.00 12.23
CA ILE A 140 16.42 1.39 11.92
C ILE A 140 15.83 2.26 13.03
N THR A 141 16.69 3.01 13.71
CA THR A 141 16.31 3.77 14.92
C THR A 141 16.13 5.27 14.66
N SER A 142 16.71 5.81 13.59
CA SER A 142 16.52 7.20 13.16
C SER A 142 16.78 7.39 11.67
N VAL A 143 16.38 8.55 11.15
CA VAL A 143 16.63 8.94 9.75
C VAL A 143 18.12 9.12 9.45
N GLU A 144 18.93 9.57 10.42
CA GLU A 144 20.39 9.68 10.25
C GLU A 144 21.04 8.30 10.06
N VAL A 145 20.54 7.28 10.77
CA VAL A 145 20.99 5.89 10.57
C VAL A 145 20.61 5.41 9.17
N LEU A 146 19.40 5.72 8.70
CA LEU A 146 18.93 5.37 7.36
C LEU A 146 19.76 6.06 6.26
N GLU A 147 20.11 7.33 6.45
CA GLU A 147 20.99 8.09 5.55
C GLU A 147 22.41 7.54 5.51
N GLN A 148 22.96 7.13 6.67
CA GLN A 148 24.26 6.46 6.73
C GLN A 148 24.24 5.12 6.00
N GLU A 149 23.21 4.30 6.23
CA GLU A 149 23.06 3.02 5.54
C GLU A 149 22.93 3.22 4.03
N PHE A 150 22.19 4.24 3.59
CA PHE A 150 22.10 4.59 2.17
C PHE A 150 23.49 4.83 1.56
N VAL A 151 24.31 5.67 2.20
CA VAL A 151 25.68 5.97 1.74
C VAL A 151 26.56 4.71 1.75
N GLU A 152 26.46 3.88 2.78
CA GLU A 152 27.20 2.62 2.88
C GLU A 152 26.84 1.66 1.74
N LYS A 153 25.55 1.43 1.51
CA LYS A 153 25.06 0.57 0.41
C LYS A 153 25.54 1.09 -0.94
N GLN A 154 25.44 2.39 -1.18
CA GLN A 154 25.93 3.01 -2.42
C GLN A 154 27.44 2.84 -2.60
N THR A 155 28.22 3.03 -1.52
CA THR A 155 29.68 2.84 -1.55
C THR A 155 30.07 1.38 -1.81
N ASN A 156 29.27 0.44 -1.29
CA ASN A 156 29.44 -0.99 -1.49
C ASN A 156 28.87 -1.49 -2.84
N GLY A 157 28.43 -0.58 -3.73
CA GLY A 157 27.99 -0.91 -5.08
C GLY A 157 26.61 -1.56 -5.15
N TRP A 158 25.77 -1.40 -4.13
CA TRP A 158 24.38 -1.84 -4.21
C TRP A 158 23.65 -1.07 -5.31
N GLY A 159 22.84 -1.80 -6.09
CA GLY A 159 21.99 -1.20 -7.12
C GLY A 159 21.05 -0.15 -6.52
N LEU A 160 20.67 0.83 -7.33
CA LEU A 160 19.76 1.90 -6.94
C LEU A 160 18.60 1.92 -7.93
N ASN A 161 17.43 1.48 -7.49
CA ASN A 161 16.22 1.59 -8.28
C ASN A 161 15.17 2.36 -7.48
N TYR A 162 14.67 3.46 -8.03
CA TYR A 162 13.61 4.24 -7.40
C TYR A 162 12.29 3.97 -8.12
N PRO A 163 11.16 4.04 -7.42
CA PRO A 163 9.86 3.99 -8.07
C PRO A 163 9.75 5.05 -9.17
N VAL A 164 9.25 4.65 -10.34
CA VAL A 164 9.40 5.44 -11.58
C VAL A 164 8.40 6.59 -11.71
N VAL A 165 7.29 6.56 -10.96
CA VAL A 165 6.28 7.61 -10.92
C VAL A 165 6.52 8.50 -9.71
N ASN A 166 7.00 9.72 -9.98
CA ASN A 166 7.30 10.74 -8.97
C ASN A 166 8.26 10.30 -7.83
N GLY A 167 8.99 9.18 -7.98
CA GLY A 167 9.88 8.66 -6.95
C GLY A 167 9.16 7.97 -5.78
N ILE A 168 7.88 7.60 -5.96
CA ILE A 168 7.06 6.96 -4.91
C ILE A 168 6.22 5.77 -5.40
N LEU A 169 5.65 5.86 -6.61
CA LEU A 169 4.80 4.82 -7.20
C LEU A 169 5.59 4.07 -8.27
N ASP A 170 5.43 2.75 -8.32
CA ASP A 170 6.07 1.91 -9.33
C ASP A 170 5.23 1.90 -10.62
N ASP A 171 3.91 2.01 -10.50
CA ASP A 171 3.01 2.19 -11.64
C ASP A 171 1.72 2.95 -11.27
N VAL A 172 1.10 3.54 -12.30
CA VAL A 172 -0.27 4.05 -12.29
C VAL A 172 -0.91 3.65 -13.62
N ARG A 173 -1.98 2.85 -13.60
CA ARG A 173 -2.74 2.39 -14.79
C ARG A 173 -1.90 1.86 -15.97
N PHE A 174 -0.89 1.05 -15.68
CA PHE A 174 -0.05 0.42 -16.69
C PHE A 174 0.67 1.46 -17.57
N MET A 175 0.98 2.63 -17.01
CA MET A 175 1.64 3.73 -17.72
C MET A 175 3.18 3.67 -17.62
N THR A 176 3.69 2.65 -16.93
CA THR A 176 5.13 2.37 -16.80
C THR A 176 5.50 1.06 -17.49
N GLU A 177 6.79 0.86 -17.76
CA GLU A 177 7.29 -0.38 -18.40
C GLU A 177 6.90 -1.63 -17.59
N GLU A 178 7.09 -1.61 -16.28
CA GLU A 178 6.66 -2.70 -15.37
C GLU A 178 5.13 -2.87 -15.35
N GLY A 179 4.37 -1.80 -15.52
CA GLY A 179 2.93 -1.88 -15.68
C GLY A 179 2.52 -2.49 -17.02
N GLU A 180 3.20 -2.14 -18.12
CA GLU A 180 2.98 -2.73 -19.44
C GLU A 180 3.33 -4.22 -19.46
N GLU A 181 4.35 -4.66 -18.71
CA GLU A 181 4.71 -6.07 -18.53
C GLU A 181 3.56 -6.90 -17.95
N LEU A 182 2.72 -6.33 -17.07
CA LEU A 182 1.53 -7.02 -16.56
C LEU A 182 0.50 -7.34 -17.66
N LEU A 183 0.56 -6.63 -18.80
CA LEU A 183 -0.37 -6.81 -19.92
C LEU A 183 0.13 -7.82 -20.96
N GLU A 184 1.42 -8.18 -20.98
CA GLU A 184 2.06 -8.90 -22.10
C GLU A 184 1.44 -10.28 -22.38
N ASP A 185 0.93 -10.95 -21.36
CA ASP A 185 0.34 -12.30 -21.44
C ASP A 185 -1.19 -12.32 -21.32
N CYS A 186 -1.85 -11.17 -21.39
CA CYS A 186 -3.28 -11.04 -21.08
C CYS A 186 -4.13 -10.76 -22.32
N ASP A 187 -5.14 -11.60 -22.57
CA ASP A 187 -6.09 -11.40 -23.67
C ASP A 187 -7.07 -10.25 -23.39
N ASN A 188 -7.31 -9.93 -22.11
CA ASN A 188 -8.20 -8.87 -21.65
C ASN A 188 -7.81 -8.39 -20.23
N GLU A 189 -8.35 -7.24 -19.80
CA GLU A 189 -8.05 -6.68 -18.47
C GLU A 189 -8.56 -7.54 -17.31
N ASP A 190 -9.52 -8.43 -17.54
CA ASP A 190 -10.15 -9.22 -16.49
C ASP A 190 -9.23 -10.34 -15.95
N GLU A 191 -8.21 -10.70 -16.72
CA GLU A 191 -7.26 -11.78 -16.46
C GLU A 191 -5.87 -11.27 -16.05
N ILE A 192 -5.63 -9.95 -16.07
CA ILE A 192 -4.30 -9.35 -15.83
C ILE A 192 -3.65 -9.86 -14.56
N PHE A 193 -4.42 -9.88 -13.48
CA PHE A 193 -3.89 -10.21 -12.17
C PHE A 193 -3.90 -11.71 -11.88
N ASP A 194 -4.50 -12.55 -12.75
CA ASP A 194 -4.56 -14.00 -12.54
C ASP A 194 -3.18 -14.66 -12.63
N PHE A 195 -2.19 -13.97 -13.23
CA PHE A 195 -0.79 -14.40 -13.30
C PHE A 195 0.12 -13.77 -12.23
N THR A 196 -0.47 -13.03 -11.29
CA THR A 196 0.25 -12.50 -10.12
C THR A 196 0.15 -13.45 -8.92
N ASN A 197 0.92 -13.19 -7.86
CA ASN A 197 0.83 -13.95 -6.61
C ASN A 197 -0.25 -13.40 -5.65
N LEU A 198 -1.16 -12.56 -6.15
CA LEU A 198 -2.29 -12.07 -5.35
C LEU A 198 -3.20 -13.22 -4.94
N LEU A 199 -3.44 -13.35 -3.63
CA LEU A 199 -4.33 -14.39 -3.10
C LEU A 199 -5.80 -14.19 -3.52
N TYR A 200 -6.21 -12.93 -3.66
CA TYR A 200 -7.57 -12.55 -4.05
C TYR A 200 -7.54 -11.30 -4.94
N ILE A 201 -8.20 -11.41 -6.08
CA ILE A 201 -8.50 -10.28 -6.97
C ILE A 201 -9.98 -9.94 -6.79
N GLN A 202 -10.26 -8.67 -6.47
CA GLN A 202 -11.61 -8.26 -6.17
C GLN A 202 -12.40 -8.03 -7.44
N LYS A 203 -13.56 -8.69 -7.51
CA LYS A 203 -14.45 -8.68 -8.67
C LYS A 203 -15.81 -8.11 -8.28
N ASP A 204 -16.48 -7.46 -9.21
CA ASP A 204 -17.85 -6.99 -9.05
C ASP A 204 -18.88 -8.14 -9.12
N GLU A 205 -20.17 -7.81 -9.08
CA GLU A 205 -21.25 -8.80 -9.12
C GLU A 205 -21.33 -9.57 -10.46
N TYR A 206 -20.70 -9.05 -11.52
CA TYR A 206 -20.64 -9.66 -12.85
C TYR A 206 -19.34 -10.46 -13.08
N GLY A 207 -18.39 -10.38 -12.14
CA GLY A 207 -17.12 -11.08 -12.20
C GLY A 207 -15.99 -10.28 -12.85
N HIS A 208 -16.19 -9.00 -13.15
CA HIS A 208 -15.12 -8.13 -13.66
C HIS A 208 -14.26 -7.64 -12.50
N PRO A 209 -12.91 -7.66 -12.60
CA PRO A 209 -12.08 -7.10 -11.57
C PRO A 209 -12.33 -5.60 -11.41
N PHE A 210 -12.07 -5.12 -10.21
CA PHE A 210 -12.05 -3.69 -9.96
C PHE A 210 -10.97 -3.03 -10.82
N THR A 211 -11.18 -1.76 -11.17
CA THR A 211 -10.19 -1.01 -11.94
C THR A 211 -8.91 -0.90 -11.13
N TYR A 212 -7.84 -1.53 -11.60
CA TYR A 212 -6.50 -1.32 -11.08
C TYR A 212 -6.13 0.16 -11.16
N VAL A 213 -5.53 0.74 -10.12
CA VAL A 213 -5.15 2.16 -10.07
C VAL A 213 -3.63 2.33 -10.16
N GLY A 214 -2.89 1.54 -9.38
CA GLY A 214 -1.44 1.66 -9.24
C GLY A 214 -0.92 0.73 -8.14
N PHE A 215 0.40 0.58 -8.04
CA PHE A 215 1.04 -0.09 -6.91
C PHE A 215 2.32 0.61 -6.45
N VAL A 216 2.75 0.23 -5.25
CA VAL A 216 4.06 0.59 -4.67
C VAL A 216 4.77 -0.67 -4.19
N THR A 217 6.09 -0.59 -4.12
CA THR A 217 6.95 -1.54 -3.42
C THR A 217 6.76 -1.38 -1.92
N GLY A 218 6.12 -2.34 -1.26
CA GLY A 218 5.60 -2.17 0.11
C GLY A 218 6.68 -2.04 1.19
N TYR A 219 7.75 -2.84 1.10
CA TYR A 219 8.87 -2.81 2.04
C TYR A 219 9.73 -1.51 1.96
N TYR A 220 9.41 -0.59 1.05
CA TYR A 220 9.99 0.76 1.07
C TYR A 220 9.34 1.71 2.09
N PHE A 221 8.28 1.29 2.78
CA PHE A 221 7.51 2.17 3.67
C PHE A 221 7.48 1.72 5.13
N GLN A 222 7.95 0.50 5.45
CA GLN A 222 7.92 -0.05 6.80
C GLN A 222 8.91 -1.22 6.96
N ALA A 223 9.11 -1.68 8.20
CA ALA A 223 10.11 -2.69 8.55
C ALA A 223 9.80 -4.07 7.93
N TYR A 224 8.54 -4.47 7.99
CA TYR A 224 7.97 -5.66 7.37
C TYR A 224 6.92 -5.20 6.37
N GLY A 225 7.18 -5.36 5.09
CA GLY A 225 6.25 -4.92 4.04
C GLY A 225 6.07 -5.98 2.98
N ALA A 226 4.93 -5.91 2.29
CA ALA A 226 4.69 -6.66 1.08
C ALA A 226 5.70 -6.28 0.00
N ASP A 227 5.92 -7.17 -0.95
CA ASP A 227 6.73 -6.86 -2.13
C ASP A 227 6.00 -5.83 -2.99
N ARG A 228 4.69 -6.01 -3.19
CA ARG A 228 3.84 -5.03 -3.87
C ARG A 228 2.55 -4.79 -3.10
N ILE A 229 2.11 -3.53 -3.08
CA ILE A 229 0.83 -3.10 -2.52
C ILE A 229 0.01 -2.49 -3.65
N TYR A 230 -0.96 -3.24 -4.15
CA TYR A 230 -1.85 -2.82 -5.23
C TYR A 230 -3.06 -2.09 -4.68
N LEU A 231 -3.53 -1.10 -5.44
CA LEU A 231 -4.82 -0.46 -5.22
C LEU A 231 -5.75 -0.71 -6.40
N PHE A 232 -6.95 -1.16 -6.08
CA PHE A 232 -8.06 -1.32 -7.00
C PHE A 232 -9.24 -0.46 -6.56
N PHE A 233 -10.01 0.05 -7.52
CA PHE A 233 -11.17 0.90 -7.26
C PHE A 233 -12.36 0.51 -8.14
N ASN A 234 -13.56 0.46 -7.55
CA ASN A 234 -14.82 0.33 -8.26
C ASN A 234 -15.67 1.58 -8.03
N LYS A 235 -15.91 2.31 -9.12
CA LYS A 235 -16.64 3.59 -9.11
C LYS A 235 -18.11 3.44 -8.75
N GLU A 236 -18.78 2.40 -9.26
CA GLU A 236 -20.21 2.17 -9.04
C GLU A 236 -20.50 1.75 -7.61
N LEU A 237 -19.67 0.84 -7.06
CA LEU A 237 -19.76 0.40 -5.68
C LEU A 237 -19.17 1.40 -4.68
N ARG A 238 -18.41 2.39 -5.17
CA ARG A 238 -17.64 3.33 -4.34
C ARG A 238 -16.73 2.58 -3.36
N LYS A 239 -16.04 1.55 -3.84
CA LYS A 239 -15.15 0.72 -3.02
C LYS A 239 -13.72 0.76 -3.52
N ALA A 240 -12.79 0.91 -2.60
CA ALA A 240 -11.38 0.72 -2.84
C ALA A 240 -10.90 -0.53 -2.12
N VAL A 241 -10.00 -1.27 -2.76
CA VAL A 241 -9.41 -2.47 -2.15
C VAL A 241 -7.91 -2.44 -2.33
N ILE A 242 -7.20 -2.62 -1.21
CA ILE A 242 -5.76 -2.87 -1.20
C ILE A 242 -5.53 -4.37 -1.22
N CYS A 243 -4.58 -4.82 -2.05
CA CYS A 243 -4.11 -6.20 -2.03
C CYS A 243 -2.59 -6.23 -1.82
N PHE A 244 -2.14 -7.09 -0.91
CA PHE A 244 -0.73 -7.33 -0.64
C PHE A 244 -0.23 -8.55 -1.43
N GLU A 245 0.93 -8.41 -2.06
CA GLU A 245 1.62 -9.49 -2.77
C GLU A 245 3.00 -9.75 -2.17
N TYR A 246 3.37 -11.02 -2.06
CA TYR A 246 4.67 -11.49 -1.59
C TYR A 246 5.23 -12.51 -2.61
N THR A 247 6.55 -12.54 -2.76
CA THR A 247 7.31 -13.39 -3.70
C THR A 247 8.28 -14.33 -3.00
#